data_AF-A0A848M102-F1
#
_entry.id   AF-A0A848M102-F1
#
_cell.length_a   1.000
_cell.length_b   1.000
_cell.length_c   1.000
_cell.angle_alpha   90.00
_cell.angle_beta   90.00
_cell.angle_gamma   90.00
#
_symmetry.space_group_name_H-M   'P 1'
#
loop_
_entity.id
_entity.type
_entity.pdbx_description
1 polymer ?
#
loop_
_entity_poly.entity_id
_entity_poly.type
_entity_poly.pdbx_seq_one_letter_code
_entity_poly.pdbx_strand_id
1 'polypeptide(L)' 'MYGYDVFYKGSNYEIAYRLEENDEGEIVVVILAGSRENFYEQLVYLHMTS' A
#
# COMPACT_ATOMS: atom_id res chain seq x y z
N MET A 1 2.26 -8.34 -3.41
CA MET A 1 2.12 -7.26 -2.41
C MET A 1 2.83 -7.70 -1.14
N TYR A 2 3.75 -6.88 -0.64
CA TYR A 2 4.50 -7.16 0.59
C TYR A 2 4.15 -6.08 1.62
N GLY A 3 3.93 -6.48 2.87
CA GLY A 3 3.53 -5.60 3.96
C GLY A 3 4.50 -5.66 5.15
N TYR A 4 4.56 -4.57 5.92
CA TYR A 4 5.34 -4.43 7.15
C TYR A 4 4.57 -3.59 8.17
N ASP A 5 4.44 -4.13 9.38
CA ASP A 5 3.78 -3.45 10.51
C ASP A 5 4.77 -2.53 11.25
N VAL A 6 4.37 -1.28 11.49
CA VAL A 6 5.16 -0.28 12.21
C VAL A 6 4.38 0.23 13.42
N PHE A 7 4.94 0.03 14.62
CA PHE A 7 4.39 0.62 15.84
C PHE A 7 5.05 1.96 16.15
N TYR A 8 4.28 3.04 16.15
CA TYR A 8 4.77 4.38 16.46
C TYR A 8 3.77 5.17 17.31
N LYS A 9 4.26 5.75 18.42
CA LYS A 9 3.47 6.60 19.33
C LYS A 9 2.13 6.00 19.78
N GLY A 10 2.08 4.70 20.05
CA GLY A 10 0.86 4.04 20.52
C GLY A 10 -0.12 3.63 19.42
N SER A 11 0.24 3.83 18.15
CA SER A 11 -0.57 3.44 17.00
C SER A 11 0.17 2.42 16.14
N ASN A 12 -0.56 1.44 15.62
CA ASN A 12 -0.07 0.51 14.60
C ASN A 12 -0.35 1.11 13.21
N TYR A 13 0.70 1.20 12.42
CA TYR A 13 0.66 1.59 11.01
C TYR A 13 1.01 0.37 10.18
N GLU A 14 0.38 0.28 9.01
CA GLU A 14 0.68 -0.75 8.03
C GLU A 14 1.30 -0.07 6.82
N ILE A 15 2.46 -0.58 6.39
CA ILE A 15 3.10 -0.16 5.14
C ILE A 15 3.04 -1.36 4.21
N ALA A 16 2.47 -1.20 3.02
CA ALA A 16 2.59 -2.19 1.96
C ALA A 16 3.05 -1.57 0.66
N TYR A 17 3.75 -2.37 -0.14
CA TYR A 17 4.14 -1.96 -1.47
C TYR A 17 3.86 -3.04 -2.51
N ARG A 18 3.68 -2.58 -3.75
CA ARG A 18 3.68 -3.43 -4.95
C ARG A 18 4.47 -2.77 -6.07
N LEU A 19 4.98 -3.60 -6.96
CA LEU A 19 5.62 -3.18 -8.20
C LEU A 19 4.61 -3.32 -9.32
N GLU A 20 4.55 -2.32 -10.18
CA GLU A 20 3.75 -2.29 -11.39
C GLU A 20 4.65 -1.91 -12.56
N GLU A 21 4.29 -2.35 -13.76
CA GLU A 21 4.92 -1.89 -14.98
C GLU A 21 3.94 -0.97 -15.69
N ASN A 22 4.37 0.23 -16.08
CA ASN A 22 3.53 1.15 -16.84
C ASN A 22 3.54 0.81 -18.34
N ASP A 23 2.73 1.51 -19.12
CA ASP A 23 2.60 1.28 -20.57
C ASP A 23 3.93 1.52 -21.34
N GLU A 24 4.89 2.21 -20.73
CA GLU A 24 6.22 2.49 -21.29
C GLU A 24 7.28 1.45 -20.87
N GLY A 25 6.90 0.44 -20.09
CA GLY A 25 7.79 -0.61 -19.58
C GLY A 25 8.60 -0.20 -18.35
N GLU A 26 8.26 0.90 -17.70
CA GLU A 26 8.93 1.38 -16.49
C GLU A 26 8.35 0.73 -15.24
N ILE A 27 9.22 0.40 -14.28
CA ILE A 27 8.80 -0.16 -13.00
C ILE A 27 8.41 0.97 -12.05
N VAL A 28 7.13 0.96 -11.64
CA VAL A 28 6.52 1.87 -10.67
C VAL A 28 6.41 1.17 -9.32
N VAL A 29 6.81 1.85 -8.25
CA VAL A 29 6.64 1.38 -6.87
C VAL A 29 5.45 2.10 -6.25
N VAL A 30 4.38 1.37 -5.95
CA VAL A 30 3.22 1.90 -5.22
C VAL A 30 3.37 1.58 -3.74
N ILE A 31 3.34 2.60 -2.89
CA ILE A 31 3.47 2.49 -1.43
C ILE A 31 2.17 2.95 -0.78
N LEU A 32 1.56 2.06 0.00
CA LEU A 32 0.43 2.33 0.88
C LEU A 32 0.97 2.41 2.30
N ALA A 33 0.74 3.52 2.99
CA ALA A 33 1.14 3.69 4.39
C ALA A 33 0.03 4.41 5.14
N GLY A 34 -0.47 3.78 6.21
CA GLY A 34 -1.58 4.36 6.97
C GLY A 34 -1.90 3.60 8.25
N SER A 35 -2.84 4.14 9.02
CA SER A 35 -3.49 3.36 10.08
C SER A 35 -4.23 2.17 9.46
N ARG A 36 -4.49 1.14 10.27
CA ARG A 36 -5.14 -0.10 9.81
C ARG A 36 -6.47 0.12 9.07
N GLU A 37 -7.30 1.07 9.52
CA GLU A 37 -8.57 1.41 8.86
C GLU A 37 -8.34 2.03 7.46
N ASN A 38 -7.50 3.07 7.37
CA ASN A 38 -7.21 3.74 6.10
C ASN A 38 -6.52 2.81 5.09
N PHE A 39 -5.71 1.87 5.60
CA PHE A 39 -4.98 0.92 4.77
C PHE A 39 -5.93 -0.05 4.02
N TYR A 40 -6.91 -0.64 4.70
CA TYR A 40 -7.86 -1.55 4.07
C TYR A 40 -8.76 -0.86 3.05
N GLU A 41 -9.22 0.37 3.34
CA GLU A 41 -10.04 1.14 2.40
C GLU A 41 -9.28 1.42 1.09
N GLN A 42 -8.03 1.87 1.20
CA GLN A 42 -7.19 2.12 0.02
C GLN A 42 -6.86 0.83 -0.75
N LEU A 43 -6.65 -0.27 -0.04
CA LEU A 43 -6.36 -1.57 -0.65
C LEU A 43 -7.55 -2.12 -1.43
N VAL A 44 -8.77 -1.99 -0.89
CA VAL A 44 -10.01 -2.36 -1.59
C VAL A 44 -10.22 -1.48 -2.82
N TYR A 45 -10.06 -0.17 -2.68
CA TYR A 45 -10.15 0.75 -3.82
C TYR A 45 -9.16 0.37 -4.94
N LEU A 46 -7.91 0.09 -4.59
CA LEU A 46 -6.87 -0.29 -5.54
C LEU A 46 -7.18 -1.58 -6.29
N HIS A 47 -7.83 -2.56 -5.64
CA HIS A 47 -8.27 -3.80 -6.30
C HIS A 47 -9.49 -3.59 -7.22
N MET A 48 -10.30 -2.56 -6.97
CA MET A 48 -11.48 -2.26 -7.79
C MET A 48 -11.15 -1.46 -9.04
N THR A 49 -10.02 -0.74 -9.04
CA THR A 49 -9.61 0.14 -10.14
C THR A 49 -8.51 -0.45 -11.03
N SER A 50 -7.93 -1.61 -10.65
CA SER A 50 -6.89 -2.32 -11.41
C SER A 50 -7.46 -3.35 -12.36
#